data_AF-A0A535AXB7-F1
#
_entry.id   AF-A0A535AXB7-F1
#
_cell.length_a   1.000
_cell.length_b   1.000
_cell.length_c   1.000
_cell.angle_alpha   90.00
_cell.angle_beta   90.00
_cell.angle_gamma   90.00
#
_symmetry.space_group_name_H-M   'P 1'
#
loop_
_entity.id
_entity.type
_entity.pdbx_description
1 polymer ?
#
loop_
_entity_poly.entity_id
_entity_poly.type
_entity_poly.pdbx_seq_one_letter_code
_entity_poly.pdbx_strand_id
1 'polypeptide(L)'
;MRITTSFLAALLLFGSLGAGSSFAAAEGVISNTALVPGSNCHLTLSAIREDTLSSDPPVLKDPNEGDIIDFYGLCDIEPLGEDQVHQQSLQHQHRWQRNYND
;
A
#
# COMPACT_ATOMS: atom_id res chain seq x y z
N MET A 1 -1.36 33.81 -36.81
CA MET A 1 -1.09 32.81 -35.76
C MET A 1 -2.32 32.64 -34.90
N ARG A 2 -3.05 31.53 -35.05
CA ARG A 2 -4.15 31.16 -34.14
C ARG A 2 -4.24 29.64 -34.11
N ILE A 3 -4.43 29.11 -32.90
CA ILE A 3 -4.70 27.69 -32.57
C ILE A 3 -3.45 26.80 -32.51
N THR A 4 -2.57 27.04 -31.53
CA THR A 4 -1.55 26.07 -31.08
C THR A 4 -1.52 25.92 -29.57
N THR A 5 -2.62 26.22 -28.87
CA THR A 5 -2.68 26.14 -27.40
C THR A 5 -3.62 25.05 -26.88
N SER A 6 -4.48 24.46 -27.72
CA SER A 6 -5.51 23.50 -27.26
C SER A 6 -5.03 22.06 -27.04
N PHE A 7 -3.95 21.62 -27.69
CA PHE A 7 -3.45 20.25 -27.54
C PHE A 7 -2.66 20.01 -26.23
N LEU A 8 -2.10 21.07 -25.64
CA LEU A 8 -1.37 20.99 -24.36
C LEU A 8 -2.31 20.88 -23.16
N ALA A 9 -3.52 21.44 -23.23
CA ALA A 9 -4.48 21.41 -22.13
C ALA A 9 -5.10 20.01 -21.92
N ALA A 10 -5.27 19.24 -23.00
CA ALA A 10 -5.83 17.88 -22.91
C ALA A 10 -4.86 16.86 -22.29
N LEU A 11 -3.53 17.04 -22.47
CA LEU A 11 -2.50 16.18 -21.87
C LEU A 11 -2.33 16.42 -20.36
N LEU A 12 -2.67 17.61 -19.86
CA LEU A 12 -2.56 17.93 -18.44
C LEU A 12 -3.71 17.37 -17.58
N LEU A 13 -4.86 17.06 -18.19
CA LEU A 13 -6.03 16.54 -17.46
C LEU A 13 -5.97 15.04 -17.14
N PHE A 14 -5.09 14.29 -17.80
CA PHE A 14 -4.84 12.88 -17.49
C PHE A 14 -3.62 12.67 -16.57
N GLY A 15 -2.84 13.73 -16.31
CA GLY A 15 -1.58 13.65 -15.57
C GLY A 15 -1.70 13.82 -14.05
N SER A 16 -2.88 14.09 -13.50
CA SER A 16 -3.07 14.33 -12.05
C SER A 16 -3.43 13.08 -11.24
N LEU A 17 -3.55 11.92 -11.89
CA LEU A 17 -3.72 10.64 -11.19
C LEU A 17 -2.34 10.09 -10.85
N GLY A 18 -1.77 10.48 -9.71
CA GLY A 18 -0.53 9.86 -9.25
C GLY A 18 0.47 10.77 -8.54
N ALA A 19 0.04 11.82 -7.86
CA ALA A 19 0.78 12.29 -6.70
C ALA A 19 0.29 11.52 -5.47
N GLY A 20 0.31 10.18 -5.55
CA GLY A 20 0.20 9.34 -4.37
C GLY A 20 1.48 9.55 -3.58
N SER A 21 1.32 9.82 -2.28
CA SER A 21 2.35 9.90 -1.26
C SER A 21 3.60 9.04 -1.59
N SER A 22 4.79 9.61 -1.38
CA SER A 22 6.12 9.09 -1.76
C SER A 22 6.50 7.69 -1.21
N PHE A 23 5.56 6.94 -0.64
CA PHE A 23 5.71 5.61 -0.03
C PHE A 23 5.77 4.46 -1.04
N ALA A 24 5.50 4.73 -2.33
CA ALA A 24 5.66 3.75 -3.42
C ALA A 24 7.10 3.25 -3.63
N ALA A 25 8.07 3.71 -2.81
CA ALA A 25 9.46 3.31 -2.87
C ALA A 25 9.87 2.25 -1.81
N ALA A 26 8.98 1.86 -0.89
CA ALA A 26 9.29 0.79 0.05
C ALA A 26 9.29 -0.58 -0.66
N GLU A 27 10.37 -1.34 -0.53
CA GLU A 27 10.51 -2.68 -1.09
C GLU A 27 9.38 -3.59 -0.56
N GLY A 28 8.59 -4.18 -1.46
CA GLY A 28 7.40 -4.97 -1.12
C GLY A 28 6.07 -4.23 -1.28
N VAL A 29 6.05 -2.93 -1.57
CA VAL A 29 4.83 -2.22 -2.00
C VAL A 29 4.59 -2.47 -3.49
N ILE A 30 3.40 -2.97 -3.84
CA ILE A 30 3.05 -3.37 -5.21
C ILE A 30 2.29 -2.25 -5.92
N SER A 31 1.31 -1.64 -5.26
CA SER A 31 0.57 -0.51 -5.82
C SER A 31 -0.07 0.35 -4.73
N ASN A 32 -0.14 1.67 -4.93
CA ASN A 32 -0.91 2.59 -4.12
C ASN A 32 -1.72 3.51 -5.04
N THR A 33 -3.04 3.29 -5.11
CA THR A 33 -3.92 3.96 -6.06
C THR A 33 -5.03 4.70 -5.32
N ALA A 34 -5.13 6.02 -5.52
CA ALA A 34 -6.26 6.80 -5.05
C ALA A 34 -7.53 6.43 -5.84
N LEU A 35 -8.57 5.98 -5.14
CA LEU A 35 -9.86 5.62 -5.77
C LEU A 35 -10.68 6.86 -6.13
N VAL A 36 -10.64 7.88 -5.26
CA VAL A 36 -11.09 9.25 -5.57
C VAL A 36 -10.03 10.23 -5.03
N PRO A 37 -9.66 11.28 -5.77
CA PRO A 37 -8.67 12.26 -5.30
C PRO A 37 -9.01 12.81 -3.91
N GLY A 38 -8.08 12.70 -2.97
CA GLY A 38 -8.26 13.18 -1.58
C GLY A 38 -9.15 12.29 -0.70
N SER A 39 -9.42 11.05 -1.09
CA SER A 39 -10.25 10.10 -0.34
C SER A 39 -9.50 8.79 -0.03
N ASN A 40 -10.20 7.66 0.04
CA ASN A 40 -9.62 6.34 0.24
C ASN A 40 -8.72 5.91 -0.94
N CYS A 41 -7.62 5.28 -0.59
CA CYS A 41 -6.72 4.57 -1.46
C CYS A 41 -6.91 3.06 -1.35
N HIS A 42 -6.55 2.41 -2.45
CA HIS A 42 -6.29 1.00 -2.56
C HIS A 42 -4.77 0.79 -2.54
N LEU A 43 -4.28 0.14 -1.50
CA LEU A 43 -2.87 -0.17 -1.28
C LEU A 43 -2.70 -1.68 -1.35
N THR A 44 -1.77 -2.13 -2.17
CA THR A 44 -1.36 -3.53 -2.28
C THR A 44 0.11 -3.63 -1.88
N LEU A 45 0.40 -4.48 -0.91
CA LEU A 45 1.75 -4.72 -0.40
C LEU A 45 1.94 -6.20 -0.03
N SER A 46 3.18 -6.67 -0.01
CA SER A 46 3.51 -7.94 0.62
C SER A 46 3.20 -7.89 2.13
N ALA A 47 2.87 -9.02 2.73
CA ALA A 47 2.78 -9.13 4.17
C ALA A 47 4.15 -8.93 4.84
N ILE A 48 4.16 -8.48 6.09
CA ILE A 48 5.35 -8.44 6.93
C ILE A 48 5.81 -9.88 7.21
N ARG A 49 7.14 -10.10 7.18
CA ARG A 49 7.74 -11.37 7.57
C ARG A 49 7.40 -11.64 9.03
N GLU A 50 6.82 -12.80 9.30
CA GLU A 50 6.25 -13.13 10.63
C GLU A 50 7.31 -13.06 11.74
N ASP A 51 8.55 -13.44 11.45
CA ASP A 51 9.69 -13.37 12.38
C ASP A 51 10.18 -11.94 12.66
N THR A 52 9.72 -10.95 11.88
CA THR A 52 10.03 -9.52 12.04
C THR A 52 8.83 -8.69 12.49
N LEU A 53 7.66 -9.29 12.74
CA LEU A 53 6.46 -8.57 13.18
C LEU A 53 6.68 -7.80 14.51
N SER A 54 7.62 -8.25 15.33
CA SER A 54 7.98 -7.63 16.62
C SER A 54 9.26 -6.80 16.57
N SER A 55 9.92 -6.68 15.41
CA SER A 55 11.15 -5.89 15.27
C SER A 55 10.86 -4.45 14.87
N ASP A 56 11.83 -3.57 15.12
CA ASP A 56 11.81 -2.18 14.68
C ASP A 56 13.11 -1.85 13.92
N PRO A 57 13.09 -1.72 12.58
CA PRO A 57 11.91 -1.81 11.71
C PRO A 57 11.50 -3.26 11.38
N PRO A 58 10.22 -3.51 11.08
CA PRO A 58 9.74 -4.75 10.45
C PRO A 58 10.15 -4.84 8.97
N VAL A 59 10.06 -6.03 8.38
CA VAL A 59 10.49 -6.27 6.99
C VAL A 59 9.35 -6.92 6.18
N LEU A 60 9.05 -6.38 4.99
CA LEU A 60 8.09 -7.01 4.07
C LEU A 60 8.66 -8.29 3.46
N LYS A 61 7.78 -9.25 3.13
CA LYS A 61 8.14 -10.45 2.36
C LYS A 61 8.48 -10.06 0.92
N ASP A 62 9.28 -10.90 0.26
CA ASP A 62 9.46 -10.80 -1.19
C ASP A 62 8.08 -10.90 -1.89
N PRO A 63 7.76 -9.98 -2.81
CA PRO A 63 6.46 -9.96 -3.48
C PRO A 63 6.13 -11.22 -4.29
N ASN A 64 7.11 -12.06 -4.61
CA ASN A 64 6.92 -13.30 -5.35
C ASN A 64 6.75 -14.53 -4.45
N GLU A 65 7.00 -14.41 -3.15
CA GLU A 65 7.09 -15.56 -2.23
C GLU A 65 6.14 -15.47 -1.01
N GLY A 66 5.31 -14.43 -0.93
CA GLY A 66 4.53 -14.12 0.25
C GLY A 66 3.03 -13.87 0.04
N ASP A 67 2.30 -13.90 1.16
CA ASP A 67 0.91 -13.41 1.23
C ASP A 67 0.88 -11.93 0.82
N ILE A 68 -0.12 -11.55 0.01
CA ILE A 68 -0.34 -10.17 -0.42
C ILE A 68 -1.48 -9.57 0.39
N ILE A 69 -1.25 -8.38 0.94
CA ILE A 69 -2.24 -7.58 1.66
C ILE A 69 -2.92 -6.63 0.68
N ASP A 70 -4.24 -6.73 0.64
CA ASP A 70 -5.13 -5.83 -0.09
C ASP A 70 -5.81 -4.88 0.90
N PHE A 71 -5.34 -3.63 0.97
CA PHE A 71 -5.76 -2.64 1.94
C PHE A 71 -6.58 -1.51 1.29
N TYR A 72 -7.70 -1.16 1.92
CA TYR A 72 -8.53 -0.01 1.56
C TYR A 72 -8.60 0.94 2.75
N GLY A 73 -8.09 2.15 2.59
CA GLY A 73 -8.06 3.12 3.69
C GLY A 73 -7.49 4.46 3.28
N LEU A 74 -6.93 5.21 4.22
CA LEU A 74 -6.31 6.51 3.92
C LEU A 74 -5.08 6.34 3.01
N CYS A 75 -4.84 7.33 2.16
CA CYS A 75 -3.77 7.32 1.16
C CYS A 75 -2.35 7.53 1.72
N ASP A 76 -2.26 8.02 2.95
CA ASP A 76 -1.01 8.34 3.66
C ASP A 76 -0.62 7.28 4.69
N ILE A 77 -1.28 6.11 4.68
CA ILE A 77 -0.89 4.99 5.54
C ILE A 77 0.50 4.48 5.15
N GLU A 78 1.36 4.38 6.15
CA GLU A 78 2.70 3.83 6.00
C GLU A 78 2.64 2.29 5.96
N PRO A 79 3.19 1.63 4.91
CA PRO A 79 3.17 0.17 4.77
C PRO A 79 3.80 -0.60 5.93
N LEU A 80 4.79 0.00 6.58
CA LEU A 80 5.50 -0.52 7.75
C LEU A 80 5.21 0.30 9.02
N GLY A 81 4.21 1.18 8.97
CA GLY A 81 3.79 1.98 10.12
C GLY A 81 3.04 1.16 11.17
N GLU A 82 2.87 1.74 12.35
CA GLU A 82 2.27 1.08 13.52
C GLU A 82 0.91 0.44 13.22
N ASP A 83 0.05 1.12 12.43
CA ASP A 83 -1.26 0.60 12.06
C ASP A 83 -1.18 -0.73 11.29
N GLN A 84 -0.30 -0.81 10.29
CA GLN A 84 -0.13 -2.03 9.50
C GLN A 84 0.54 -3.14 10.30
N VAL A 85 1.55 -2.81 11.10
CA VAL A 85 2.21 -3.76 12.01
C VAL A 85 1.21 -4.34 13.00
N HIS A 86 0.37 -3.50 13.58
CA HIS A 86 -0.63 -3.91 14.57
C HIS A 86 -1.69 -4.83 13.93
N GLN A 87 -2.25 -4.44 12.78
CA GLN A 87 -3.27 -5.23 12.09
C GLN A 87 -2.73 -6.60 11.66
N GLN A 88 -1.52 -6.65 11.09
CA GLN A 88 -0.92 -7.92 10.67
C GLN A 88 -0.52 -8.79 11.87
N SER A 89 -0.10 -8.18 12.99
CA SER A 89 0.15 -8.91 14.24
C SER A 89 -1.11 -9.56 14.80
N LEU A 90 -2.24 -8.84 14.83
CA LEU A 90 -3.52 -9.40 15.25
C LEU A 90 -3.98 -10.56 14.35
N GLN A 91 -3.85 -10.39 13.03
CA GLN A 91 -4.18 -11.46 12.09
C GLN A 91 -3.29 -12.70 12.29
N HIS A 92 -1.98 -12.51 12.54
CA HIS A 92 -1.06 -13.60 12.85
C HIS A 92 -1.46 -14.32 14.15
N GLN A 93 -1.82 -13.58 15.20
CA GLN A 93 -2.33 -14.16 16.46
C GLN A 93 -3.62 -14.96 16.24
N HIS A 94 -4.58 -14.43 15.48
CA HIS A 94 -5.82 -15.14 15.16
C HIS A 94 -5.56 -16.40 14.33
N ARG A 95 -4.59 -16.37 13.39
CA ARG A 95 -4.18 -17.56 12.62
C ARG A 95 -3.61 -18.63 13.54
N TRP A 96 -2.72 -18.26 14.46
CA TRP A 96 -2.18 -19.16 15.47
C TRP A 96 -3.26 -19.80 16.34
N GLN A 97 -4.20 -18.99 16.84
CA GLN A 97 -5.30 -19.50 17.65
C GLN A 97 -6.17 -20.50 16.88
N ARG A 98 -6.50 -20.23 15.61
CA ARG A 98 -7.26 -21.19 14.79
C ARG A 98 -6.49 -22.49 14.60
N ASN A 99 -5.22 -22.41 14.18
CA ASN A 99 -4.39 -23.59 13.94
C ASN A 99 -4.16 -24.46 15.19
N TYR A 100 -4.19 -23.87 16.39
CA TYR A 100 -4.05 -24.62 17.64
C TYR A 100 -5.36 -25.33 18.05
N ASN A 101 -6.50 -24.80 17.64
CA ASN A 101 -7.82 -25.34 17.99
C ASN A 101 -8.35 -26.37 16.97
N ASP A 102 -7.67 -26.55 15.84
CA ASP A 102 -7.92 -27.58 14.81
C ASP A 102 -7.09 -28.85 15.09
#